data_AF-A0A838W6L3-F1
#
_entry.id   AF-A0A838W6L3-F1
#
_cell.length_a   1.000
_cell.length_b   1.000
_cell.length_c   1.000
_cell.angle_alpha   90.00
_cell.angle_beta   90.00
_cell.angle_gamma   90.00
#
_symmetry.space_group_name_H-M   'P 1'
#
loop_
_entity.id
_entity.type
_entity.pdbx_description
1 polymer ?
#
loop_
_entity_poly.entity_id
_entity_poly.type
_entity_poly.pdbx_seq_one_letter_code
_entity_poly.pdbx_strand_id
1 'polypeptide(L)'
;MIRPDPFAEIRLTSLRTLRGANFWSSHPVARIDLAVGAYDEISSADVPGFTDVLAGAFPGLVEHRCSVGERGGFITRLRDGTYAPHIIEHIGLELQTVVGHDTGFGRARGGDRPGEYTVVFGYRHADVGLRAAAHALEIVQRAFSGVPLAVEHALAELRALAGQPAPPPLRQHVLCGVTGGAWRAEVRDEIAARRGGDELVVAVAPAYILNVGLPYSHCDVAVVLDADPLDVPPRYREPDRARQLASVVADAVPPHGSVVVPAHEREVQERIRKTGRRVAVFSPESKVPEDVARHADVVAHISHGRILIEGNDLRHDLGAPDSARPLNVQIATALALFLLEEARTAQRNP
;
A
#
# COMPACT_ATOMS: atom_id res chain seq x y z
N MET A 1 14.06 -29.82 26.82
CA MET A 1 13.30 -28.60 27.12
C MET A 1 11.95 -28.75 26.45
N ILE A 2 10.84 -28.51 27.16
CA ILE A 2 9.50 -28.60 26.56
C ILE A 2 9.35 -27.39 25.64
N ARG A 3 9.02 -27.61 24.36
CA ARG A 3 8.79 -26.53 23.40
C ARG A 3 7.55 -25.72 23.84
N PRO A 4 7.58 -24.37 23.81
CA PRO A 4 6.41 -23.54 24.09
C PRO A 4 5.22 -23.91 23.20
N ASP A 5 4.00 -23.80 23.73
CA ASP A 5 2.78 -24.10 22.98
C ASP A 5 2.58 -23.08 21.83
N PRO A 6 2.66 -23.48 20.54
CA PRO A 6 2.51 -22.55 19.42
C PRO A 6 1.14 -21.89 19.37
N PHE A 7 0.09 -22.51 19.90
CA PHE A 7 -1.25 -21.92 19.92
C PHE A 7 -1.35 -20.75 20.90
N ALA A 8 -0.56 -20.76 21.98
CA ALA A 8 -0.48 -19.68 22.95
C ALA A 8 0.49 -18.57 22.53
N GLU A 9 1.56 -18.92 21.82
CA GLU A 9 2.63 -17.99 21.44
C GLU A 9 2.38 -17.26 20.12
N ILE A 10 2.02 -17.98 19.05
CA ILE A 10 1.81 -17.43 17.71
C ILE A 10 0.37 -16.92 17.60
N ARG A 11 0.15 -15.66 17.92
CA ARG A 11 -1.19 -15.08 18.03
C ARG A 11 -1.49 -14.07 16.94
N LEU A 12 -2.69 -14.17 16.38
CA LEU A 12 -3.28 -13.15 15.53
C LEU A 12 -3.68 -11.94 16.37
N THR A 13 -3.15 -10.77 16.04
CA THR A 13 -3.52 -9.51 16.69
C THR A 13 -4.50 -8.71 15.85
N SER A 14 -4.43 -8.85 14.52
CA SER A 14 -5.42 -8.29 13.61
C SER A 14 -5.44 -9.03 12.29
N LEU A 15 -6.62 -9.06 11.65
CA LEU A 15 -6.82 -9.62 10.33
C LEU A 15 -7.77 -8.75 9.51
N ARG A 16 -7.36 -8.38 8.30
CA ARG A 16 -8.14 -7.49 7.40
C ARG A 16 -7.71 -7.65 5.94
N THR A 17 -8.52 -7.14 5.03
CA THR A 17 -8.18 -7.04 3.60
C THR A 17 -8.05 -5.58 3.18
N LEU A 18 -7.05 -5.27 2.35
CA LEU A 18 -6.92 -4.00 1.64
C LEU A 18 -7.43 -4.20 0.21
N ARG A 19 -8.38 -3.37 -0.25
CA ARG A 19 -9.18 -3.61 -1.48
C ARG A 19 -8.67 -2.91 -2.75
N GLY A 20 -7.72 -1.98 -2.61
CA GLY A 20 -7.15 -1.21 -3.71
C GLY A 20 -5.66 -0.98 -3.50
N ALA A 21 -5.11 0.04 -4.17
CA ALA A 21 -3.74 0.46 -3.93
C ALA A 21 -3.52 0.77 -2.44
N ASN A 22 -2.42 0.29 -1.90
CA ASN A 22 -2.10 0.35 -0.49
C ASN A 22 -0.58 0.40 -0.30
N PHE A 23 -0.13 0.57 0.94
CA PHE A 23 1.29 0.67 1.26
C PHE A 23 2.14 -0.50 0.72
N TRP A 24 1.57 -1.71 0.69
CA TRP A 24 2.31 -2.94 0.36
C TRP A 24 2.31 -3.25 -1.13
N SER A 25 1.22 -2.90 -1.83
CA SER A 25 0.99 -3.26 -3.22
C SER A 25 -0.02 -2.31 -3.86
N SER A 26 0.12 -2.09 -5.17
CA SER A 26 -0.92 -1.46 -5.97
C SER A 26 -2.17 -2.35 -6.16
N HIS A 27 -2.09 -3.62 -5.74
CA HIS A 27 -3.16 -4.61 -5.84
C HIS A 27 -3.71 -5.01 -4.45
N PRO A 28 -4.91 -5.63 -4.40
CA PRO A 28 -5.51 -6.06 -3.14
C PRO A 28 -4.69 -7.11 -2.39
N VAL A 29 -4.60 -6.97 -1.07
CA VAL A 29 -3.85 -7.90 -0.20
C VAL A 29 -4.62 -8.22 1.08
N ALA A 30 -4.51 -9.46 1.57
CA ALA A 30 -4.87 -9.82 2.92
C ALA A 30 -3.71 -9.41 3.83
N ARG A 31 -4.01 -8.83 4.98
CA ARG A 31 -3.04 -8.40 5.99
C ARG A 31 -3.37 -9.07 7.31
N ILE A 32 -2.39 -9.78 7.84
CA ILE A 32 -2.40 -10.41 9.15
C ILE A 32 -1.26 -9.80 9.98
N ASP A 33 -1.62 -9.23 11.12
CA ASP A 33 -0.67 -8.76 12.12
C ASP A 33 -0.57 -9.84 13.21
N LEU A 34 0.67 -10.17 13.62
CA LEU A 34 1.01 -11.30 14.47
C LEU A 34 1.86 -10.85 15.66
N ALA A 35 1.70 -11.54 16.79
CA ALA A 35 2.71 -11.65 17.83
C ALA A 35 3.19 -13.11 17.86
N VAL A 36 4.50 -13.38 17.78
CA VAL A 36 5.02 -14.76 17.65
C VAL A 36 5.71 -15.30 18.90
N GLY A 37 5.93 -14.46 19.91
CA GLY A 37 6.50 -14.89 21.19
C GLY A 37 7.81 -15.66 21.04
N ALA A 38 7.94 -16.82 21.67
CA ALA A 38 9.14 -17.66 21.57
C ALA A 38 9.45 -18.14 20.13
N TYR A 39 8.48 -18.13 19.22
CA TYR A 39 8.67 -18.51 17.81
C TYR A 39 9.32 -17.40 16.96
N ASP A 40 9.78 -16.33 17.59
CA ASP A 40 10.75 -15.40 16.99
C ASP A 40 12.16 -16.03 16.92
N GLU A 41 12.45 -16.99 17.80
CA GLU A 41 13.75 -17.68 17.90
C GLU A 41 13.65 -19.18 17.56
N ILE A 42 12.44 -19.73 17.43
CA ILE A 42 12.21 -21.13 17.04
C ILE A 42 11.85 -21.20 15.56
N SER A 43 12.72 -21.80 14.76
CA SER A 43 12.56 -21.96 13.32
C SER A 43 11.97 -23.32 12.95
N SER A 44 11.60 -23.48 11.68
CA SER A 44 11.21 -24.77 11.09
C SER A 44 12.29 -25.86 11.21
N ALA A 45 13.58 -25.50 11.27
CA ALA A 45 14.68 -26.46 11.40
C ALA A 45 14.81 -27.03 12.82
N ASP A 46 14.30 -26.31 13.84
CA ASP A 46 14.28 -26.74 15.24
C ASP A 46 13.17 -27.76 15.52
N VAL A 47 12.36 -28.07 14.50
CA VAL A 47 11.23 -29.01 14.59
C VAL A 47 11.45 -30.20 13.65
N PRO A 48 11.81 -31.38 14.19
CA PRO A 48 11.98 -32.58 13.39
C PRO A 48 10.73 -32.91 12.57
N GLY A 49 10.91 -33.19 11.28
CA GLY A 49 9.83 -33.56 10.35
C GLY A 49 8.93 -32.39 9.90
N PHE A 50 9.18 -31.16 10.35
CA PHE A 50 8.33 -29.99 10.03
C PHE A 50 8.17 -29.78 8.53
N THR A 51 9.30 -29.78 7.80
CA THR A 51 9.30 -29.59 6.34
C THR A 51 8.51 -30.70 5.65
N ASP A 52 8.73 -31.96 6.03
CA ASP A 52 8.11 -33.11 5.37
C ASP A 52 6.59 -33.14 5.60
N VAL A 53 6.15 -32.79 6.80
CA VAL A 53 4.71 -32.69 7.14
C VAL A 53 4.04 -31.59 6.30
N LEU A 54 4.64 -30.41 6.17
CA LEU A 54 4.09 -29.34 5.32
C LEU A 54 4.13 -29.68 3.83
N ALA A 55 5.25 -30.21 3.34
CA ALA A 55 5.41 -30.57 1.92
C ALA A 55 4.49 -31.73 1.52
N GLY A 56 4.23 -32.67 2.44
CA GLY A 56 3.27 -33.74 2.23
C GLY A 56 1.82 -33.22 2.19
N ALA A 57 1.47 -32.26 3.03
CA ALA A 57 0.14 -31.65 3.04
C ALA A 57 -0.09 -30.68 1.86
N PHE A 58 0.99 -30.04 1.39
CA PHE A 58 0.95 -29.08 0.29
C PHE A 58 2.05 -29.35 -0.74
N PRO A 59 1.84 -30.30 -1.67
CA PRO A 59 2.82 -30.63 -2.69
C PRO A 59 3.19 -29.46 -3.60
N GLY A 60 2.28 -28.48 -3.79
CA GLY A 60 2.50 -27.29 -4.63
C GLY A 60 3.53 -26.31 -4.06
N LEU A 61 3.90 -26.42 -2.77
CA LEU A 61 4.98 -25.62 -2.17
C LEU A 61 6.33 -25.77 -2.89
N VAL A 62 6.53 -26.85 -3.66
CA VAL A 62 7.71 -27.00 -4.53
C VAL A 62 7.81 -25.91 -5.59
N GLU A 63 6.70 -25.27 -5.99
CA GLU A 63 6.72 -24.17 -6.96
C GLU A 63 7.09 -22.82 -6.32
N HIS A 64 7.10 -22.73 -4.99
CA HIS A 64 7.40 -21.51 -4.26
C HIS A 64 8.90 -21.22 -4.26
N ARG A 65 9.30 -20.09 -4.84
CA ARG A 65 10.71 -19.73 -5.04
C ARG A 65 11.35 -18.97 -3.87
N CYS A 66 10.54 -18.30 -3.04
CA CYS A 66 11.01 -17.45 -1.94
C CYS A 66 12.10 -16.43 -2.43
N SER A 67 13.02 -16.02 -1.56
CA SER A 67 14.17 -15.17 -1.87
C SER A 67 15.27 -15.89 -2.66
N VAL A 68 15.25 -17.23 -2.71
CA VAL A 68 16.23 -18.05 -3.45
C VAL A 68 16.05 -17.89 -4.96
N GLY A 69 14.81 -17.65 -5.41
CA GLY A 69 14.51 -17.29 -6.80
C GLY A 69 14.38 -18.48 -7.76
N GLU A 70 14.54 -19.71 -7.28
CA GLU A 70 14.41 -20.94 -8.05
C GLU A 70 13.29 -21.86 -7.52
N ARG A 71 12.82 -22.79 -8.35
CA ARG A 71 11.82 -23.79 -7.97
C ARG A 71 12.32 -24.62 -6.78
N GLY A 72 11.47 -24.81 -5.78
CA GLY A 72 11.81 -25.49 -4.53
C GLY A 72 12.51 -24.60 -3.50
N GLY A 73 12.77 -23.33 -3.83
CA GLY A 73 13.47 -22.40 -2.95
C GLY A 73 12.85 -22.25 -1.56
N PHE A 74 11.52 -22.29 -1.45
CA PHE A 74 10.84 -22.27 -0.14
C PHE A 74 11.03 -23.58 0.65
N ILE A 75 10.99 -24.74 -0.01
CA ILE A 75 11.26 -26.03 0.65
C ILE A 75 12.69 -26.07 1.18
N THR A 76 13.66 -25.60 0.40
CA THR A 76 15.04 -25.44 0.88
C THR A 76 15.09 -24.52 2.09
N ARG A 77 14.41 -23.37 2.04
CA ARG A 77 14.36 -22.42 3.15
C ARG A 77 13.71 -22.99 4.42
N LEU A 78 12.70 -23.85 4.29
CA LEU A 78 12.09 -24.57 5.42
C LEU A 78 13.10 -25.53 6.08
N ARG A 79 13.90 -26.24 5.28
CA ARG A 79 14.94 -27.16 5.78
C ARG A 79 16.08 -26.41 6.46
N ASP A 80 16.52 -25.29 5.88
CA ASP A 80 17.58 -24.45 6.45
C ASP A 80 17.13 -23.69 7.71
N GLY A 81 15.82 -23.56 7.92
CA GLY A 81 15.23 -22.87 9.05
C GLY A 81 14.66 -21.51 8.67
N THR A 82 13.35 -21.36 8.83
CA THR A 82 12.63 -20.09 8.70
C THR A 82 11.51 -19.98 9.73
N TYR A 83 10.93 -18.80 9.88
CA TYR A 83 10.10 -18.46 11.05
C TYR A 83 8.61 -18.37 10.70
N ALA A 84 7.77 -18.49 11.73
CA ALA A 84 6.32 -18.58 11.60
C ALA A 84 5.69 -17.53 10.66
N PRO A 85 6.03 -16.22 10.70
CA PRO A 85 5.42 -15.23 9.81
C PRO A 85 5.64 -15.52 8.33
N HIS A 86 6.86 -15.94 7.97
CA HIS A 86 7.22 -16.26 6.60
C HIS A 86 6.60 -17.57 6.12
N ILE A 87 6.44 -18.54 7.03
CA ILE A 87 5.74 -19.79 6.72
C ILE A 87 4.25 -19.52 6.49
N ILE A 88 3.62 -18.70 7.34
CA ILE A 88 2.21 -18.27 7.19
C ILE A 88 1.99 -17.57 5.86
N GLU A 89 2.93 -16.72 5.40
CA GLU A 89 2.88 -16.08 4.08
C GLU A 89 2.74 -17.11 2.95
N HIS A 90 3.63 -18.10 2.92
CA HIS A 90 3.64 -19.10 1.86
C HIS A 90 2.48 -20.09 1.96
N ILE A 91 2.07 -20.50 3.15
CA ILE A 91 0.88 -21.36 3.31
C ILE A 91 -0.39 -20.59 2.90
N GLY A 92 -0.50 -19.31 3.22
CA GLY A 92 -1.63 -18.47 2.79
C GLY A 92 -1.72 -18.32 1.27
N LEU A 93 -0.59 -18.23 0.58
CA LEU A 93 -0.53 -18.24 -0.89
C LEU A 93 -0.92 -19.61 -1.46
N GLU A 94 -0.35 -20.69 -0.94
CA GLU A 94 -0.60 -22.06 -1.43
C GLU A 94 -2.07 -22.47 -1.25
N LEU A 95 -2.69 -22.14 -0.12
CA LEU A 95 -4.12 -22.38 0.11
C LEU A 95 -5.00 -21.74 -0.96
N GLN A 96 -4.63 -20.56 -1.46
CA GLN A 96 -5.33 -19.87 -2.54
C GLN A 96 -5.06 -20.55 -3.89
N THR A 97 -3.79 -20.92 -4.16
CA THR A 97 -3.40 -21.64 -5.38
C THR A 97 -4.14 -22.97 -5.52
N VAL A 98 -4.26 -23.75 -4.45
CA VAL A 98 -4.95 -25.06 -4.46
C VAL A 98 -6.43 -24.94 -4.82
N VAL A 99 -7.08 -23.81 -4.52
CA VAL A 99 -8.47 -23.54 -4.91
C VAL A 99 -8.59 -22.82 -6.26
N GLY A 100 -7.50 -22.70 -7.00
CA GLY A 100 -7.47 -22.20 -8.38
C GLY A 100 -7.26 -20.69 -8.50
N HIS A 101 -6.86 -20.00 -7.42
CA HIS A 101 -6.52 -18.58 -7.50
C HIS A 101 -5.06 -18.36 -7.89
N ASP A 102 -4.83 -17.54 -8.91
CA ASP A 102 -3.48 -17.10 -9.27
C ASP A 102 -3.01 -15.97 -8.34
N THR A 103 -2.21 -16.33 -7.34
CA THR A 103 -1.60 -15.41 -6.37
C THR A 103 -0.16 -15.80 -6.08
N GLY A 104 0.77 -14.84 -6.15
CA GLY A 104 2.19 -15.07 -5.85
C GLY A 104 2.90 -13.91 -5.14
N PHE A 105 2.17 -12.84 -4.82
CA PHE A 105 2.73 -11.71 -4.08
C PHE A 105 2.59 -11.92 -2.57
N GLY A 106 3.70 -11.85 -1.85
CA GLY A 106 3.74 -11.91 -0.40
C GLY A 106 4.89 -11.09 0.20
N ARG A 107 4.68 -10.66 1.46
CA ARG A 107 5.70 -10.04 2.31
C ARG A 107 5.43 -10.34 3.79
N ALA A 108 6.43 -10.86 4.49
CA ALA A 108 6.54 -10.82 5.95
C ALA A 108 7.53 -9.73 6.39
N ARG A 109 7.13 -8.86 7.33
CA ARG A 109 7.97 -7.79 7.88
C ARG A 109 7.80 -7.66 9.39
N GLY A 110 8.92 -7.47 10.11
CA GLY A 110 8.91 -7.18 11.54
C GLY A 110 8.19 -5.88 11.90
N GLY A 111 7.62 -5.86 13.10
CA GLY A 111 6.93 -4.75 13.75
C GLY A 111 7.88 -3.73 14.38
N ASP A 112 7.31 -2.85 15.21
CA ASP A 112 8.09 -1.88 15.98
C ASP A 112 8.73 -2.54 17.21
N ARG A 113 8.18 -3.67 17.69
CA ARG A 113 8.71 -4.45 18.81
C ARG A 113 9.15 -5.85 18.36
N PRO A 114 10.15 -6.46 19.01
CA PRO A 114 10.50 -7.88 18.80
C PRO A 114 9.30 -8.79 18.95
N GLY A 115 9.22 -9.86 18.14
CA GLY A 115 8.09 -10.77 18.09
C GLY A 115 6.83 -10.22 17.41
N GLU A 116 6.76 -8.95 17.00
CA GLU A 116 5.65 -8.42 16.20
C GLU A 116 5.94 -8.54 14.72
N TYR A 117 4.93 -8.93 13.93
CA TYR A 117 5.05 -9.06 12.49
C TYR A 117 3.79 -8.59 11.77
N THR A 118 3.99 -8.04 10.58
CA THR A 118 2.94 -7.86 9.58
C THR A 118 3.24 -8.77 8.41
N VAL A 119 2.31 -9.66 8.10
CA VAL A 119 2.34 -10.53 6.91
C VAL A 119 1.24 -10.08 5.97
N VAL A 120 1.58 -9.92 4.70
CA VAL A 120 0.63 -9.59 3.63
C VAL A 120 0.80 -10.53 2.46
N PHE A 121 -0.30 -10.86 1.80
CA PHE A 121 -0.28 -11.59 0.53
C PHE A 121 -1.46 -11.20 -0.35
N GLY A 122 -1.26 -11.28 -1.67
CA GLY A 122 -2.30 -10.95 -2.66
C GLY A 122 -3.48 -11.92 -2.58
N TYR A 123 -4.67 -11.44 -2.98
CA TYR A 123 -5.85 -12.27 -3.14
C TYR A 123 -6.60 -11.98 -4.44
N ARG A 124 -7.35 -12.96 -4.92
CA ARG A 124 -8.34 -12.81 -6.02
C ARG A 124 -9.76 -12.62 -5.52
N HIS A 125 -10.07 -13.16 -4.35
CA HIS A 125 -11.36 -13.04 -3.68
C HIS A 125 -11.12 -12.69 -2.20
N ALA A 126 -11.75 -11.63 -1.70
CA ALA A 126 -11.47 -11.09 -0.37
C ALA A 126 -11.73 -12.13 0.74
N ASP A 127 -12.87 -12.82 0.69
CA ASP A 127 -13.22 -13.84 1.69
C ASP A 127 -12.26 -15.04 1.67
N VAL A 128 -11.84 -15.49 0.47
CA VAL A 128 -10.82 -16.54 0.33
C VAL A 128 -9.49 -16.08 0.92
N GLY A 129 -9.04 -14.85 0.63
CA GLY A 129 -7.80 -14.31 1.19
C GLY A 129 -7.84 -14.19 2.72
N LEU A 130 -8.96 -13.73 3.28
CA LEU A 130 -9.17 -13.60 4.73
C LEU A 130 -9.13 -14.97 5.41
N ARG A 131 -9.85 -15.95 4.87
CA ARG A 131 -9.92 -17.30 5.45
C ARG A 131 -8.63 -18.09 5.21
N ALA A 132 -7.95 -17.89 4.09
CA ALA A 132 -6.63 -18.47 3.86
C ALA A 132 -5.61 -17.97 4.90
N ALA A 133 -5.66 -16.70 5.31
CA ALA A 133 -4.79 -16.18 6.36
C ALA A 133 -5.04 -16.86 7.73
N ALA A 134 -6.30 -17.02 8.10
CA ALA A 134 -6.69 -17.68 9.35
C ALA A 134 -6.28 -19.16 9.35
N HIS A 135 -6.55 -19.88 8.25
CA HIS A 135 -6.16 -21.28 8.10
C HIS A 135 -4.64 -21.46 8.05
N ALA A 136 -3.90 -20.56 7.40
CA ALA A 136 -2.45 -20.60 7.38
C ALA A 136 -1.85 -20.50 8.78
N LEU A 137 -2.39 -19.61 9.63
CA LEU A 137 -1.98 -19.52 11.03
C LEU A 137 -2.21 -20.85 11.77
N GLU A 138 -3.41 -21.40 11.70
CA GLU A 138 -3.76 -22.65 12.41
C GLU A 138 -2.89 -23.83 11.93
N ILE A 139 -2.69 -23.96 10.62
CA ILE A 139 -1.84 -25.00 10.02
C ILE A 139 -0.41 -24.87 10.52
N VAL A 140 0.14 -23.65 10.56
CA VAL A 140 1.51 -23.42 11.04
C VAL A 140 1.63 -23.72 12.53
N GLN A 141 0.65 -23.33 13.35
CA GLN A 141 0.62 -23.70 14.77
C GLN A 141 0.59 -25.23 14.95
N ARG A 142 -0.27 -25.94 14.20
CA ARG A 142 -0.34 -27.40 14.20
C ARG A 142 0.98 -28.04 13.79
N ALA A 143 1.62 -27.55 12.73
CA ALA A 143 2.92 -28.02 12.27
C ALA A 143 4.00 -27.87 13.35
N PHE A 144 4.05 -26.73 14.06
CA PHE A 144 4.98 -26.52 15.17
C PHE A 144 4.68 -27.40 16.39
N SER A 145 3.41 -27.72 16.63
CA SER A 145 2.97 -28.58 17.74
C SER A 145 3.16 -30.09 17.47
N GLY A 146 3.40 -30.49 16.22
CA GLY A 146 3.46 -31.90 15.82
C GLY A 146 2.08 -32.59 15.77
N VAL A 147 0.99 -31.82 15.83
CA VAL A 147 -0.39 -32.32 15.68
C VAL A 147 -0.70 -32.51 14.19
N PRO A 148 -1.49 -33.53 13.80
CA PRO A 148 -1.89 -33.73 12.41
C PRO A 148 -2.51 -32.49 11.76
N LEU A 149 -2.10 -32.22 10.51
CA LEU A 149 -2.62 -31.12 9.71
C LEU A 149 -4.01 -31.50 9.17
N ALA A 150 -5.04 -30.74 9.55
CA ALA A 150 -6.41 -30.94 9.09
C ALA A 150 -6.72 -30.07 7.86
N VAL A 151 -5.96 -30.24 6.77
CA VAL A 151 -6.02 -29.33 5.61
C VAL A 151 -7.31 -29.46 4.78
N GLU A 152 -7.93 -30.64 4.75
CA GLU A 152 -9.11 -30.88 3.92
C GLU A 152 -10.31 -30.01 4.29
N HIS A 153 -10.51 -29.75 5.60
CA HIS A 153 -11.58 -28.86 6.05
C HIS A 153 -11.34 -27.42 5.57
N ALA A 154 -10.10 -26.93 5.70
CA ALA A 154 -9.73 -25.60 5.21
C ALA A 154 -9.93 -25.50 3.69
N LEU A 155 -9.47 -26.50 2.93
CA LEU A 155 -9.64 -26.51 1.48
C LEU A 155 -11.11 -26.59 1.05
N ALA A 156 -11.94 -27.37 1.74
CA ALA A 156 -13.37 -27.45 1.46
C ALA A 156 -14.07 -26.08 1.68
N GLU A 157 -13.73 -25.38 2.77
CA GLU A 157 -14.25 -24.04 3.03
C GLU A 157 -13.79 -23.04 1.96
N LEU A 158 -12.50 -23.03 1.62
CA LEU A 158 -11.97 -22.11 0.62
C LEU A 158 -12.55 -22.35 -0.78
N ARG A 159 -12.82 -23.62 -1.16
CA ARG A 159 -13.53 -23.95 -2.42
C ARG A 159 -14.97 -23.45 -2.39
N ALA A 160 -15.67 -23.59 -1.27
CA ALA A 160 -17.04 -23.08 -1.13
C ALA A 160 -17.10 -21.54 -1.24
N LEU A 161 -16.11 -20.83 -0.69
CA LEU A 161 -15.98 -19.39 -0.84
C LEU A 161 -15.60 -18.98 -2.27
N ALA A 162 -14.66 -19.70 -2.90
CA ALA A 162 -14.24 -19.42 -4.28
C ALA A 162 -15.39 -19.61 -5.30
N GLY A 163 -16.38 -20.46 -4.99
CA GLY A 163 -17.58 -20.63 -5.79
C GLY A 163 -18.61 -19.49 -5.65
N GLN A 164 -18.42 -18.56 -4.72
CA GLN A 164 -19.32 -17.41 -4.54
C GLN A 164 -18.89 -16.24 -5.44
N PRO A 165 -19.83 -15.36 -5.82
CA PRO A 165 -19.48 -14.13 -6.52
C PRO A 165 -18.54 -13.28 -5.68
N ALA A 166 -17.37 -12.95 -6.23
CA ALA A 166 -16.44 -12.04 -5.57
C ALA A 166 -17.11 -10.68 -5.30
N PRO A 167 -16.81 -10.03 -4.16
CA PRO A 167 -17.22 -8.65 -3.93
C PRO A 167 -16.78 -7.79 -5.12
N PRO A 168 -17.62 -6.83 -5.57
CA PRO A 168 -17.24 -5.98 -6.68
C PRO A 168 -15.92 -5.27 -6.35
N PRO A 169 -15.02 -5.13 -7.34
CA PRO A 169 -13.79 -4.40 -7.11
C PRO A 169 -14.11 -2.97 -6.70
N LEU A 170 -13.19 -2.33 -5.97
CA LEU A 170 -13.29 -0.90 -5.72
C LEU A 170 -13.28 -0.21 -7.10
N ARG A 171 -14.37 0.47 -7.45
CA ARG A 171 -14.55 1.18 -8.74
C ARG A 171 -14.84 2.66 -8.56
N GLN A 172 -14.65 3.19 -7.35
CA GLN A 172 -14.94 4.58 -7.08
C GLN A 172 -13.90 5.45 -7.77
N HIS A 173 -14.37 6.31 -8.68
CA HIS A 173 -13.62 7.41 -9.27
C HIS A 173 -13.87 8.66 -8.45
N VAL A 174 -12.80 9.38 -8.14
CA VAL A 174 -12.82 10.67 -7.44
C VAL A 174 -12.04 11.66 -8.29
N LEU A 175 -12.33 12.95 -8.22
CA LEU A 175 -11.56 13.91 -9.01
C LEU A 175 -10.15 14.09 -8.47
N CYS A 176 -10.06 14.23 -7.16
CA CYS A 176 -8.79 14.52 -6.52
C CYS A 176 -8.63 13.75 -5.21
N GLY A 177 -7.52 13.02 -5.11
CA GLY A 177 -7.06 12.38 -3.89
C GLY A 177 -5.96 13.20 -3.23
N VAL A 178 -6.12 13.58 -1.96
CA VAL A 178 -5.16 14.42 -1.22
C VAL A 178 -4.60 13.65 -0.03
N THR A 179 -3.27 13.60 0.12
CA THR A 179 -2.58 13.00 1.28
C THR A 179 -1.50 13.93 1.83
N GLY A 180 -1.11 13.70 3.08
CA GLY A 180 -0.10 14.46 3.82
C GLY A 180 -0.32 14.43 5.32
N GLY A 181 0.72 14.74 6.09
CA GLY A 181 0.69 14.81 7.55
C GLY A 181 -0.22 15.92 8.07
N ALA A 182 -0.25 17.06 7.37
CA ALA A 182 -1.07 18.22 7.72
C ALA A 182 -1.85 18.79 6.52
N TRP A 183 -2.82 19.68 6.80
CA TRP A 183 -3.51 20.53 5.81
C TRP A 183 -4.35 19.84 4.72
N ARG A 184 -4.43 18.51 4.73
CA ARG A 184 -5.19 17.71 3.74
C ARG A 184 -6.68 18.04 3.71
N ALA A 185 -7.29 18.36 4.85
CA ALA A 185 -8.71 18.66 4.94
C ALA A 185 -9.01 20.03 4.32
N GLU A 186 -8.15 21.01 4.61
CA GLU A 186 -8.22 22.38 4.12
C GLU A 186 -8.04 22.42 2.60
N VAL A 187 -7.05 21.71 2.06
CA VAL A 187 -6.87 21.57 0.61
C VAL A 187 -8.08 20.89 -0.04
N ARG A 188 -8.60 19.81 0.53
CA ARG A 188 -9.82 19.14 0.04
C ARG A 188 -11.00 20.11 0.00
N ASP A 189 -11.27 20.81 1.10
CA ASP A 189 -12.41 21.71 1.23
C ASP A 189 -12.32 22.89 0.27
N GLU A 190 -11.11 23.41 0.05
CA GLU A 190 -10.91 24.51 -0.89
C GLU A 190 -11.10 24.09 -2.35
N ILE A 191 -10.59 22.92 -2.74
CA ILE A 191 -10.83 22.36 -4.09
C ILE A 191 -12.34 22.13 -4.28
N ALA A 192 -13.00 21.48 -3.31
CA ALA A 192 -14.43 21.18 -3.38
C ALA A 192 -15.31 22.44 -3.49
N ALA A 193 -14.99 23.48 -2.72
CA ALA A 193 -15.71 24.75 -2.75
C ALA A 193 -15.59 25.45 -4.11
N ARG A 194 -14.39 25.47 -4.70
CA ARG A 194 -14.16 26.14 -5.99
C ARG A 194 -14.71 25.37 -7.21
N ARG A 195 -14.98 24.09 -7.04
CA ARG A 195 -15.55 23.23 -8.10
C ARG A 195 -17.07 23.10 -8.07
N GLY A 196 -17.74 23.68 -7.07
CA GLY A 196 -19.20 23.76 -7.04
C GLY A 196 -19.91 22.61 -6.31
N GLY A 197 -19.26 21.97 -5.33
CA GLY A 197 -19.92 21.21 -4.26
C GLY A 197 -20.83 20.07 -4.72
N ASP A 198 -20.22 18.98 -5.21
CA ASP A 198 -20.78 17.62 -5.37
C ASP A 198 -19.72 16.68 -5.99
N GLU A 199 -18.58 17.23 -6.44
CA GLU A 199 -17.43 16.46 -6.92
C GLU A 199 -16.67 15.77 -5.77
N LEU A 200 -16.31 14.49 -5.97
CA LEU A 200 -15.59 13.66 -5.00
C LEU A 200 -14.12 14.10 -4.89
N VAL A 201 -13.82 15.03 -3.98
CA VAL A 201 -12.44 15.29 -3.52
C VAL A 201 -12.26 14.57 -2.19
N VAL A 202 -11.22 13.74 -2.07
CA VAL A 202 -11.02 12.89 -0.90
C VAL A 202 -9.69 13.19 -0.24
N ALA A 203 -9.73 13.65 1.00
CA ALA A 203 -8.56 13.69 1.88
C ALA A 203 -8.35 12.31 2.52
N VAL A 204 -7.19 11.69 2.29
CA VAL A 204 -6.83 10.39 2.84
C VAL A 204 -5.68 10.57 3.82
N ALA A 205 -5.89 10.17 5.06
CA ALA A 205 -4.86 10.24 6.08
C ALA A 205 -3.81 9.12 5.86
N PRO A 206 -2.51 9.34 6.10
CA PRO A 206 -1.48 8.31 5.95
C PRO A 206 -1.78 7.03 6.75
N ALA A 207 -2.33 7.16 7.97
CA ALA A 207 -2.79 6.01 8.75
C ALA A 207 -3.92 5.22 8.07
N TYR A 208 -4.81 5.89 7.34
CA TYR A 208 -5.88 5.24 6.60
C TYR A 208 -5.29 4.46 5.41
N ILE A 209 -4.38 5.05 4.64
CA ILE A 209 -3.68 4.38 3.54
C ILE A 209 -2.96 3.13 4.04
N LEU A 210 -2.29 3.21 5.19
CA LEU A 210 -1.54 2.11 5.78
C LEU A 210 -2.45 0.95 6.24
N ASN A 211 -3.60 1.25 6.82
CA ASN A 211 -4.46 0.26 7.46
C ASN A 211 -5.57 -0.28 6.55
N VAL A 212 -6.03 0.51 5.59
CA VAL A 212 -7.20 0.21 4.74
C VAL A 212 -6.86 0.28 3.24
N GLY A 213 -5.87 1.09 2.87
CA GLY A 213 -5.55 1.41 1.48
C GLY A 213 -6.34 2.62 1.00
N LEU A 214 -6.26 2.92 -0.29
CA LEU A 214 -7.05 3.99 -0.88
C LEU A 214 -8.54 3.65 -0.86
N PRO A 215 -9.42 4.60 -0.49
CA PRO A 215 -10.86 4.41 -0.51
C PRO A 215 -11.48 4.54 -1.91
N TYR A 216 -10.66 4.79 -2.93
CA TYR A 216 -11.04 4.89 -4.34
C TYR A 216 -10.04 4.13 -5.21
N SER A 217 -10.45 3.79 -6.43
CA SER A 217 -9.61 3.08 -7.40
C SER A 217 -9.01 3.99 -8.44
N HIS A 218 -9.60 5.16 -8.65
CA HIS A 218 -9.18 6.09 -9.70
C HIS A 218 -9.29 7.53 -9.22
N CYS A 219 -8.30 8.36 -9.55
CA CYS A 219 -8.45 9.80 -9.48
C CYS A 219 -7.80 10.53 -10.66
N ASP A 220 -8.39 11.65 -11.09
CA ASP A 220 -7.86 12.44 -12.21
C ASP A 220 -6.54 13.12 -11.83
N VAL A 221 -6.48 13.65 -10.59
CA VAL A 221 -5.30 14.28 -10.00
C VAL A 221 -5.07 13.73 -8.60
N ALA A 222 -3.83 13.51 -8.22
CA ALA A 222 -3.46 13.25 -6.82
C ALA A 222 -2.61 14.39 -6.28
N VAL A 223 -2.71 14.66 -4.97
CA VAL A 223 -1.93 15.68 -4.27
C VAL A 223 -1.23 15.03 -3.08
N VAL A 224 0.08 15.17 -3.05
CA VAL A 224 0.93 14.89 -1.88
C VAL A 224 1.33 16.25 -1.31
N LEU A 225 1.03 16.50 -0.04
CA LEU A 225 1.37 17.77 0.62
C LEU A 225 2.73 17.73 1.32
N ASP A 226 3.12 16.54 1.80
CA ASP A 226 4.39 16.24 2.45
C ASP A 226 4.54 14.70 2.54
N ALA A 227 5.74 14.23 2.89
CA ALA A 227 5.99 12.85 3.29
C ALA A 227 6.40 12.75 4.77
N ASP A 228 5.71 13.48 5.67
CA ASP A 228 5.95 13.46 7.12
C ASP A 228 4.68 13.01 7.88
N PRO A 229 4.35 11.71 7.84
CA PRO A 229 3.11 11.20 8.42
C PRO A 229 3.18 11.21 9.95
N LEU A 230 2.33 12.03 10.58
CA LEU A 230 2.25 12.14 12.04
C LEU A 230 1.36 11.09 12.71
N ASP A 231 0.47 10.44 11.94
CA ASP A 231 -0.59 9.56 12.43
C ASP A 231 -0.27 8.06 12.28
N VAL A 232 0.97 7.71 11.94
CA VAL A 232 1.42 6.31 11.74
C VAL A 232 2.40 5.86 12.83
N PRO A 233 2.59 4.54 13.04
CA PRO A 233 3.63 4.01 13.93
C PRO A 233 5.05 4.45 13.53
N PRO A 234 6.00 4.53 14.47
CA PRO A 234 7.36 5.06 14.23
C PRO A 234 8.08 4.45 13.02
N ARG A 235 8.03 3.13 12.82
CA ARG A 235 8.67 2.49 11.65
C ARG A 235 8.17 3.03 10.31
N TYR A 236 6.95 3.55 10.21
CA TYR A 236 6.42 4.12 8.97
C TYR A 236 6.73 5.61 8.79
N ARG A 237 7.38 6.24 9.78
CA ARG A 237 7.91 7.61 9.71
C ARG A 237 9.36 7.65 9.23
N GLU A 238 10.02 6.48 9.12
CA GLU A 238 11.34 6.38 8.49
C GLU A 238 11.27 6.95 7.05
N PRO A 239 12.25 7.77 6.61
CA PRO A 239 12.13 8.56 5.38
C PRO A 239 11.67 7.77 4.15
N ASP A 240 12.28 6.61 3.88
CA ASP A 240 11.93 5.79 2.72
C ASP A 240 10.49 5.24 2.77
N ARG A 241 10.05 4.83 3.96
CA ARG A 241 8.71 4.28 4.17
C ARG A 241 7.65 5.38 4.17
N ALA A 242 7.96 6.53 4.75
CA ALA A 242 7.09 7.69 4.74
C ALA A 242 6.84 8.17 3.31
N ARG A 243 7.91 8.27 2.51
CA ARG A 243 7.83 8.60 1.07
C ARG A 243 7.09 7.54 0.25
N GLN A 244 7.32 6.26 0.53
CA GLN A 244 6.54 5.17 -0.08
C GLN A 244 5.05 5.31 0.23
N LEU A 245 4.71 5.55 1.51
CA LEU A 245 3.33 5.71 1.95
C LEU A 245 2.65 6.93 1.31
N ALA A 246 3.33 8.06 1.28
CA ALA A 246 2.85 9.28 0.61
C ALA A 246 2.63 9.07 -0.89
N SER A 247 3.46 8.25 -1.54
CA SER A 247 3.35 7.98 -2.98
C SER A 247 2.15 7.10 -3.37
N VAL A 248 1.50 6.40 -2.42
CA VAL A 248 0.41 5.45 -2.73
C VAL A 248 -0.75 6.11 -3.48
N VAL A 249 -1.09 7.38 -3.18
CA VAL A 249 -2.16 8.09 -3.89
C VAL A 249 -1.92 8.18 -5.41
N ALA A 250 -0.66 8.17 -5.84
CA ALA A 250 -0.31 8.18 -7.25
C ALA A 250 -0.73 6.90 -7.98
N ASP A 251 -0.85 5.76 -7.28
CA ASP A 251 -1.26 4.50 -7.91
C ASP A 251 -2.71 4.52 -8.42
N ALA A 252 -3.55 5.42 -7.90
CA ALA A 252 -4.90 5.65 -8.40
C ALA A 252 -4.97 6.59 -9.62
N VAL A 253 -3.87 7.28 -9.95
CA VAL A 253 -3.81 8.17 -11.12
C VAL A 253 -3.54 7.33 -12.36
N PRO A 254 -4.22 7.57 -13.50
CA PRO A 254 -3.94 6.84 -14.74
C PRO A 254 -2.51 7.08 -15.24
N PRO A 255 -1.98 6.20 -16.11
CA PRO A 255 -0.77 6.52 -16.88
C PRO A 255 -0.91 7.89 -17.55
N HIS A 256 0.15 8.71 -17.51
CA HIS A 256 0.16 10.11 -17.99
C HIS A 256 -0.75 11.11 -17.22
N GLY A 257 -1.51 10.67 -16.22
CA GLY A 257 -2.17 11.59 -15.29
C GLY A 257 -1.17 12.30 -14.37
N SER A 258 -1.63 13.37 -13.71
CA SER A 258 -0.76 14.29 -12.99
C SER A 258 -0.85 14.12 -11.47
N VAL A 259 0.32 14.15 -10.81
CA VAL A 259 0.43 14.17 -9.35
C VAL A 259 1.11 15.46 -8.90
N VAL A 260 0.48 16.18 -7.98
CA VAL A 260 1.02 17.38 -7.34
C VAL A 260 1.90 16.96 -6.17
N VAL A 261 3.14 17.44 -6.14
CA VAL A 261 4.16 17.07 -5.13
C VAL A 261 4.97 18.31 -4.70
N PRO A 262 5.41 18.43 -3.44
CA PRO A 262 6.24 19.55 -3.01
C PRO A 262 7.63 19.50 -3.65
N ALA A 263 8.24 20.66 -3.90
CA ALA A 263 9.55 20.77 -4.54
C ALA A 263 10.68 20.08 -3.76
N HIS A 264 10.57 20.01 -2.43
CA HIS A 264 11.57 19.37 -1.57
C HIS A 264 11.44 17.84 -1.53
N GLU A 265 10.29 17.26 -1.93
CA GLU A 265 10.04 15.81 -1.92
C GLU A 265 10.57 15.11 -3.18
N ARG A 266 11.86 15.29 -3.47
CA ARG A 266 12.49 14.85 -4.73
C ARG A 266 12.36 13.34 -4.99
N GLU A 267 12.46 12.53 -3.96
CA GLU A 267 12.34 11.07 -4.09
C GLU A 267 10.89 10.61 -4.34
N VAL A 268 9.90 11.31 -3.79
CA VAL A 268 8.47 11.06 -4.11
C VAL A 268 8.23 11.39 -5.59
N GLN A 269 8.74 12.53 -6.06
CA GLN A 269 8.67 12.92 -7.47
C GLN A 269 9.31 11.85 -8.37
N GLU A 270 10.51 11.36 -8.02
CA GLU A 270 11.20 10.33 -8.79
C GLU A 270 10.43 9.00 -8.82
N ARG A 271 9.92 8.54 -7.67
CA ARG A 271 9.09 7.33 -7.57
C ARG A 271 7.88 7.41 -8.50
N ILE A 272 7.19 8.55 -8.51
CA ILE A 272 6.01 8.75 -9.35
C ILE A 272 6.39 8.77 -10.83
N ARG A 273 7.43 9.51 -11.23
CA ARG A 273 7.89 9.57 -12.63
C ARG A 273 8.25 8.20 -13.19
N LYS A 274 8.89 7.33 -12.39
CA LYS A 274 9.23 5.94 -12.80
C LYS A 274 8.00 5.10 -13.14
N THR A 275 6.80 5.51 -12.73
CA THR A 275 5.53 4.85 -13.09
C THR A 275 4.87 5.40 -14.35
N GLY A 276 5.50 6.35 -15.05
CA GLY A 276 4.96 6.98 -16.27
C GLY A 276 3.90 8.06 -16.02
N ARG A 277 3.80 8.55 -14.78
CA ARG A 277 2.89 9.63 -14.38
C ARG A 277 3.60 10.98 -14.42
N ARG A 278 2.84 12.01 -14.75
CA ARG A 278 3.29 13.40 -14.78
C ARG A 278 3.45 13.92 -13.36
N VAL A 279 4.44 14.77 -13.15
CA VAL A 279 4.70 15.37 -11.83
C VAL A 279 4.59 16.87 -11.97
N ALA A 280 3.63 17.43 -11.25
CA ALA A 280 3.48 18.86 -11.07
C ALA A 280 4.04 19.25 -9.71
N VAL A 281 4.89 20.27 -9.66
CA VAL A 281 5.65 20.61 -8.45
C VAL A 281 5.17 21.92 -7.87
N PHE A 282 5.05 22.02 -6.55
CA PHE A 282 4.80 23.30 -5.89
C PHE A 282 5.85 23.67 -4.84
N SER A 283 6.05 24.97 -4.62
CA SER A 283 6.92 25.51 -3.57
C SER A 283 6.27 26.73 -2.90
N PRO A 284 5.87 26.63 -1.61
CA PRO A 284 5.24 27.73 -0.91
C PRO A 284 6.19 28.89 -0.59
N GLU A 285 7.45 28.60 -0.29
CA GLU A 285 8.34 29.60 0.32
C GLU A 285 9.24 30.33 -0.69
N SER A 286 9.44 29.76 -1.87
CA SER A 286 10.39 30.27 -2.85
C SER A 286 10.12 29.75 -4.25
N LYS A 287 10.85 30.27 -5.24
CA LYS A 287 10.86 29.72 -6.60
C LYS A 287 11.28 28.24 -6.59
N VAL A 288 10.64 27.42 -7.41
CA VAL A 288 11.06 26.02 -7.60
C VAL A 288 12.49 25.99 -8.16
N PRO A 289 13.42 25.21 -7.58
CA PRO A 289 14.78 25.07 -8.10
C PRO A 289 14.79 24.61 -9.56
N GLU A 290 15.69 25.14 -10.39
CA GLU A 290 15.73 24.88 -11.84
C GLU A 290 15.95 23.39 -12.17
N ASP A 291 16.74 22.69 -11.36
CA ASP A 291 16.98 21.25 -11.50
C ASP A 291 15.71 20.43 -11.23
N VAL A 292 14.84 20.89 -10.32
CA VAL A 292 13.53 20.28 -10.06
C VAL A 292 12.54 20.63 -11.16
N ALA A 293 12.47 21.92 -11.54
CA ALA A 293 11.55 22.43 -12.55
C ALA A 293 11.74 21.77 -13.91
N ARG A 294 12.98 21.45 -14.31
CA ARG A 294 13.30 20.74 -15.56
C ARG A 294 12.60 19.39 -15.70
N HIS A 295 12.28 18.75 -14.58
CA HIS A 295 11.67 17.42 -14.55
C HIS A 295 10.21 17.46 -14.09
N ALA A 296 9.61 18.65 -14.02
CA ALA A 296 8.21 18.87 -13.70
C ALA A 296 7.47 19.34 -14.94
N ASP A 297 6.25 18.86 -15.14
CA ASP A 297 5.41 19.29 -16.26
C ASP A 297 4.91 20.72 -16.09
N VAL A 298 4.55 21.04 -14.85
CA VAL A 298 4.04 22.34 -14.42
C VAL A 298 4.57 22.61 -13.02
N VAL A 299 4.95 23.85 -12.74
CA VAL A 299 5.41 24.29 -11.43
C VAL A 299 4.51 25.40 -10.88
N ALA A 300 4.28 25.41 -9.57
CA ALA A 300 3.60 26.50 -8.89
C ALA A 300 4.46 27.06 -7.75
N HIS A 301 4.65 28.37 -7.68
CA HIS A 301 5.51 28.97 -6.64
C HIS A 301 5.18 30.44 -6.37
N ILE A 302 5.72 30.96 -5.27
CA ILE A 302 5.72 32.40 -5.00
C ILE A 302 6.87 33.09 -5.70
N SER A 303 6.53 34.15 -6.43
CA SER A 303 7.48 35.07 -7.05
C SER A 303 6.94 36.49 -6.90
N HIS A 304 7.76 37.39 -6.36
CA HIS A 304 7.41 38.81 -6.16
C HIS A 304 6.07 39.02 -5.41
N GLY A 305 5.78 38.16 -4.42
CA GLY A 305 4.54 38.23 -3.64
C GLY A 305 3.29 37.76 -4.37
N ARG A 306 3.44 37.01 -5.47
CA ARG A 306 2.33 36.49 -6.29
C ARG A 306 2.44 34.99 -6.47
N ILE A 307 1.30 34.30 -6.50
CA ILE A 307 1.21 32.88 -6.84
C ILE A 307 1.26 32.74 -8.36
N LEU A 308 2.30 32.09 -8.85
CA LEU A 308 2.48 31.81 -10.27
C LEU A 308 2.36 30.30 -10.54
N ILE A 309 1.71 29.94 -11.64
CA ILE A 309 1.77 28.60 -12.25
C ILE A 309 2.47 28.73 -13.60
N GLU A 310 3.54 27.97 -13.79
CA GLU A 310 4.40 28.04 -14.98
C GLU A 310 4.63 26.64 -15.56
N GLY A 311 4.61 26.54 -16.88
CA GLY A 311 4.97 25.34 -17.66
C GLY A 311 5.74 25.75 -18.92
N ASN A 312 6.06 24.79 -19.80
CA ASN A 312 6.93 25.05 -20.96
C ASN A 312 6.50 26.27 -21.81
N ASP A 313 5.20 26.40 -22.08
CA ASP A 313 4.62 27.51 -22.88
C ASP A 313 3.49 28.23 -22.14
N LEU A 314 3.47 28.15 -20.81
CA LEU A 314 2.35 28.60 -19.99
C LEU A 314 2.84 29.44 -18.82
N ARG A 315 2.17 30.57 -18.57
CA ARG A 315 2.35 31.36 -17.35
C ARG A 315 1.02 31.95 -16.89
N HIS A 316 0.54 31.52 -15.73
CA HIS A 316 -0.67 31.99 -15.09
C HIS A 316 -0.31 32.71 -13.78
N ASP A 317 -0.78 33.95 -13.64
CA ASP A 317 -0.64 34.74 -12.43
C ASP A 317 -1.97 34.77 -11.68
N LEU A 318 -1.98 34.17 -10.49
CA LEU A 318 -3.20 34.03 -9.67
C LEU A 318 -3.36 35.15 -8.63
N GLY A 319 -2.50 36.16 -8.67
CA GLY A 319 -2.54 37.28 -7.72
C GLY A 319 -1.75 37.04 -6.44
N ALA A 320 -1.94 37.96 -5.50
CA ALA A 320 -1.31 37.88 -4.19
C ALA A 320 -1.92 36.74 -3.36
N PRO A 321 -1.11 36.00 -2.57
CA PRO A 321 -1.64 35.02 -1.64
C PRO A 321 -2.47 35.71 -0.56
N ASP A 322 -3.51 35.03 -0.10
CA ASP A 322 -4.32 35.43 1.04
C ASP A 322 -3.53 35.22 2.34
N SER A 323 -3.19 36.31 3.03
CA SER A 323 -2.38 36.26 4.25
C SER A 323 -3.07 35.56 5.43
N ALA A 324 -4.40 35.39 5.38
CA ALA A 324 -5.16 34.71 6.42
C ALA A 324 -5.08 33.18 6.34
N ARG A 325 -4.50 32.61 5.28
CA ARG A 325 -4.47 31.16 5.03
C ARG A 325 -3.06 30.62 4.79
N PRO A 326 -2.77 29.36 5.19
CA PRO A 326 -1.48 28.74 4.92
C PRO A 326 -1.13 28.72 3.42
N LEU A 327 0.10 29.09 3.11
CA LEU A 327 0.55 29.25 1.73
C LEU A 327 0.65 27.93 0.96
N ASN A 328 1.05 26.87 1.65
CA ASN A 328 1.06 25.51 1.13
C ASN A 328 -0.33 25.06 0.65
N VAL A 329 -1.39 25.35 1.42
CA VAL A 329 -2.78 25.05 1.05
C VAL A 329 -3.15 25.78 -0.24
N GLN A 330 -2.86 27.08 -0.30
CA GLN A 330 -3.22 27.92 -1.44
C GLN A 330 -2.54 27.47 -2.73
N ILE A 331 -1.22 27.21 -2.70
CA ILE A 331 -0.47 26.84 -3.91
C ILE A 331 -0.79 25.40 -4.34
N ALA A 332 -0.87 24.45 -3.41
CA ALA A 332 -1.23 23.07 -3.74
C ALA A 332 -2.65 23.01 -4.35
N THR A 333 -3.60 23.76 -3.78
CA THR A 333 -4.97 23.88 -4.31
C THR A 333 -4.99 24.51 -5.69
N ALA A 334 -4.27 25.62 -5.88
CA ALA A 334 -4.19 26.31 -7.17
C ALA A 334 -3.66 25.40 -8.27
N LEU A 335 -2.58 24.66 -8.00
CA LEU A 335 -1.98 23.74 -8.95
C LEU A 335 -2.90 22.54 -9.23
N ALA A 336 -3.54 21.98 -8.20
CA ALA A 336 -4.50 20.88 -8.38
C ALA A 336 -5.68 21.30 -9.27
N LEU A 337 -6.26 22.49 -9.03
CA LEU A 337 -7.37 23.02 -9.83
C LEU A 337 -6.98 23.27 -11.29
N PHE A 338 -5.77 23.79 -11.51
CA PHE A 338 -5.23 23.97 -12.85
C PHE A 338 -5.18 22.64 -13.62
N LEU A 339 -4.63 21.59 -12.98
CA LEU A 339 -4.51 20.27 -13.59
C LEU A 339 -5.86 19.58 -13.79
N LEU A 340 -6.83 19.79 -12.90
CA LEU A 340 -8.19 19.26 -13.05
C LEU A 340 -8.89 19.87 -14.28
N GLU A 341 -8.67 21.15 -14.56
CA GLU A 341 -9.23 21.79 -15.76
C GLU A 341 -8.53 21.32 -17.05
N GLU A 342 -7.21 21.09 -16.99
CA GLU A 342 -6.45 20.47 -18.08
C GLU A 342 -6.96 19.06 -18.39
N ALA A 343 -7.14 18.21 -17.37
CA ALA A 343 -7.65 16.86 -17.50
C ALA A 343 -9.08 16.83 -18.09
N ARG A 344 -9.96 17.74 -17.66
CA ARG A 344 -11.31 17.89 -18.20
C ARG A 344 -11.30 18.26 -19.68
N THR A 345 -10.38 19.13 -20.09
CA THR A 345 -10.25 19.56 -21.48
C THR A 345 -9.74 18.44 -22.38
N ALA A 346 -8.76 17.66 -21.90
CA ALA A 346 -8.26 16.47 -22.62
C ALA A 346 -9.35 15.41 -22.81
N GLN A 347 -10.21 15.17 -21.82
CA GLN A 347 -11.33 14.22 -21.93
C GLN A 347 -12.40 14.64 -22.95
N ARG A 348 -12.50 15.95 -23.27
CA ARG A 348 -13.49 16.47 -24.23
C ARG A 348 -13.02 16.44 -25.68
N ASN A 349 -11.72 16.36 -25.92
CA ASN A 349 -11.09 16.36 -27.25
C ASN A 349 -10.25 15.07 -27.42
N PRO A 350 -10.88 13.93 -27.76
CA PRO A 350 -10.24 12.61 -27.82
C PRO A 350 -9.22 12.45 -28.95
#